data_AF-A0A926YLK1-F1
#
_entry.id   AF-A0A926YLK1-F1
#
_cell.length_a   1.000
_cell.length_b   1.000
_cell.length_c   1.000
_cell.angle_alpha   90.00
_cell.angle_beta   90.00
_cell.angle_gamma   90.00
#
_symmetry.space_group_name_H-M   'P 1'
#
loop_
_entity.id
_entity.type
_entity.pdbx_description
1 polymer ?
#
loop_
_entity_poly.entity_id
_entity_poly.type
_entity_poly.pdbx_seq_one_letter_code
_entity_poly.pdbx_strand_id
1 'polypeptide(L)'
;MKVRSATPDDVSLIFSFIQKKSEFDRNIGAFSGVLQVSEDKIHKTLFGAMPFSYILFAEFSVHEVGFALYGFRYSSFAGQPSLWLDDLYVDDKMRSQGAEVTEQHGNQCFLRWVPWADIQLVDKADG
;
A
#
# COMPACT_ATOMS: atom_id res chain seq x y z
N MET A 1 -1.64 16.57 1.48
CA MET A 1 -1.74 15.12 1.73
C MET A 1 -0.50 14.68 2.50
N LYS A 2 -0.62 13.76 3.46
CA LYS A 2 0.50 13.24 4.27
C LYS A 2 0.53 11.72 4.16
N VAL A 3 1.70 11.12 4.41
CA VAL A 3 1.83 9.67 4.57
C VAL A 3 2.30 9.41 5.99
N ARG A 4 1.64 8.47 6.68
CA ARG A 4 2.02 8.05 8.03
C ARG A 4 2.10 6.53 8.14
N SER A 5 2.96 6.05 9.03
CA SER A 5 2.95 4.64 9.44
C SER A 5 1.71 4.32 10.27
N ALA A 6 1.21 3.10 10.10
CA ALA A 6 0.18 2.57 10.99
C ALA A 6 0.75 2.25 12.37
N THR A 7 -0.13 2.30 13.36
CA THR A 7 0.09 1.94 14.77
C THR A 7 -0.85 0.79 15.16
N PRO A 8 -0.64 0.12 16.31
CA PRO A 8 -1.56 -0.92 16.77
C PRO A 8 -3.02 -0.45 16.92
N ASP A 9 -3.24 0.85 17.17
CA ASP A 9 -4.58 1.43 17.28
C ASP A 9 -5.31 1.49 15.93
N ASP A 10 -4.59 1.31 14.81
CA ASP A 10 -5.15 1.33 13.47
C ASP A 10 -5.63 -0.04 12.98
N VAL A 11 -5.61 -1.10 13.81
CA VAL A 11 -5.95 -2.47 13.37
C VAL A 11 -7.31 -2.56 12.67
N SER A 12 -8.35 -1.94 13.24
CA SER A 12 -9.68 -1.91 12.62
C SER A 12 -9.69 -1.12 11.30
N LEU A 13 -8.91 -0.04 11.21
CA LEU A 13 -8.76 0.74 9.99
C LEU A 13 -8.08 -0.06 8.89
N ILE A 14 -6.98 -0.76 9.20
CA ILE A 14 -6.29 -1.68 8.29
C ILE A 14 -7.26 -2.75 7.79
N PHE A 15 -8.01 -3.38 8.69
CA PHE A 15 -8.99 -4.39 8.33
C PHE A 15 -10.03 -3.85 7.34
N SER A 16 -10.55 -2.64 7.58
CA SER A 16 -11.51 -1.98 6.69
C SER A 16 -10.94 -1.74 5.29
N PHE A 17 -9.66 -1.35 5.20
CA PHE A 17 -8.98 -1.12 3.93
C PHE A 17 -8.71 -2.42 3.15
N ILE A 18 -8.38 -3.50 3.85
CA ILE A 18 -8.26 -4.83 3.23
C ILE A 18 -9.61 -5.28 2.67
N GLN A 19 -10.71 -5.02 3.37
CA GLN A 19 -12.05 -5.31 2.86
C GLN A 19 -12.34 -4.52 1.58
N LYS A 20 -12.13 -3.19 1.60
CA LYS A 20 -12.30 -2.33 0.42
C LYS A 20 -11.46 -2.78 -0.78
N LYS A 21 -10.17 -3.11 -0.55
CA LYS A 21 -9.28 -3.67 -1.58
C LYS A 21 -9.85 -4.97 -2.15
N SER A 22 -10.30 -5.89 -1.29
CA SER A 22 -10.84 -7.17 -1.73
C SER A 22 -12.11 -7.04 -2.57
N GLU A 23 -12.97 -6.06 -2.25
CA GLU A 23 -14.17 -5.75 -3.01
C GLU A 23 -13.80 -5.16 -4.38
N PHE A 24 -12.85 -4.24 -4.40
CA PHE A 24 -12.32 -3.70 -5.67
C PHE A 24 -11.72 -4.80 -6.55
N ASP A 25 -10.84 -5.65 -6.00
CA ASP A 25 -10.19 -6.73 -6.73
C ASP A 25 -11.21 -7.76 -7.25
N ARG A 26 -12.30 -8.01 -6.50
CA ARG A 26 -13.42 -8.83 -7.00
C ARG A 26 -14.13 -8.20 -8.18
N ASN A 27 -14.40 -6.90 -8.12
CA ASN A 27 -15.13 -6.19 -9.17
C ASN A 27 -14.36 -6.19 -10.50
N ILE A 28 -13.02 -6.21 -10.46
CA ILE A 28 -12.16 -6.27 -11.66
C ILE A 28 -11.73 -7.70 -12.03
N GLY A 29 -12.21 -8.73 -11.31
CA GLY A 29 -11.88 -10.13 -11.56
C GLY A 29 -10.46 -10.55 -11.13
N ALA A 30 -9.75 -9.73 -10.35
CA ALA A 30 -8.43 -10.03 -9.80
C ALA A 30 -8.49 -10.92 -8.54
N PHE A 31 -9.65 -11.02 -7.88
CA PHE A 31 -9.84 -11.86 -6.70
C PHE A 31 -11.23 -12.52 -6.69
N SER A 32 -11.32 -13.80 -6.34
CA SER A 32 -12.59 -14.54 -6.23
C SER A 32 -12.74 -15.33 -4.92
N GLY A 33 -11.76 -15.20 -4.01
CA GLY A 33 -11.73 -15.94 -2.76
C GLY A 33 -12.51 -15.30 -1.62
N VAL A 34 -12.49 -15.97 -0.46
CA VAL A 34 -13.04 -15.45 0.81
C VAL A 34 -11.91 -14.91 1.67
N LEU A 35 -12.07 -13.71 2.22
CA LEU A 35 -11.10 -13.14 3.15
C LEU A 35 -10.97 -14.02 4.40
N GLN A 36 -9.73 -14.41 4.71
CA GLN A 36 -9.39 -15.15 5.93
C GLN A 36 -8.74 -14.27 7.00
N VAL A 37 -8.53 -12.98 6.69
CA VAL A 37 -7.97 -12.00 7.62
C VAL A 37 -8.95 -11.70 8.75
N SER A 38 -8.42 -11.40 9.93
CA SER A 38 -9.17 -10.88 11.08
C SER A 38 -8.31 -9.85 11.80
N GLU A 39 -8.93 -8.97 12.58
CA GLU A 39 -8.21 -7.99 13.40
C GLU A 39 -7.16 -8.66 14.32
N ASP A 40 -7.52 -9.77 14.97
CA ASP A 40 -6.59 -10.60 15.74
C ASP A 40 -5.36 -11.05 14.96
N LYS A 41 -5.56 -11.48 13.70
CA LYS A 41 -4.45 -11.90 12.83
C LYS A 41 -3.59 -10.70 12.47
N ILE A 42 -4.20 -9.58 12.07
CA ILE A 42 -3.51 -8.32 11.73
C ILE A 42 -2.65 -7.87 12.92
N HIS A 43 -3.22 -7.81 14.11
CA HIS A 43 -2.50 -7.40 15.31
C HIS A 43 -1.30 -8.32 15.56
N LYS A 44 -1.51 -9.64 15.51
CA LYS A 44 -0.43 -10.62 15.77
C LYS A 44 0.69 -10.57 14.73
N THR A 45 0.39 -10.37 13.45
CA THR A 45 1.38 -10.45 12.37
C THR A 45 2.05 -9.11 12.05
N LEU A 46 1.34 -8.00 12.18
CA LEU A 46 1.85 -6.66 11.83
C LEU A 46 2.39 -5.90 13.05
N PHE A 47 1.93 -6.23 14.25
CA PHE A 47 2.30 -5.53 15.49
C PHE A 47 2.79 -6.49 16.59
N GLY A 48 3.10 -7.73 16.24
CA GLY A 48 3.78 -8.67 17.12
C GLY A 48 5.25 -8.28 17.37
N ALA A 49 5.93 -9.05 18.24
CA ALA A 49 7.34 -8.79 18.59
C ALA A 49 8.29 -8.76 17.38
N MET A 50 7.95 -9.49 16.30
CA MET A 50 8.63 -9.41 15.01
C MET A 50 7.57 -9.15 13.93
N PRO A 51 7.37 -7.89 13.51
CA PRO A 51 6.38 -7.55 12.49
C PRO A 51 6.80 -8.13 11.14
N PHE A 52 5.88 -8.84 10.48
CA PHE A 52 6.16 -9.51 9.20
C PHE A 52 6.11 -8.54 8.01
N SER A 53 5.24 -7.54 8.11
CA SER A 53 5.01 -6.50 7.12
C SER A 53 4.60 -5.21 7.82
N TYR A 54 4.57 -4.11 7.07
CA TYR A 54 4.31 -2.77 7.55
C TYR A 54 3.21 -2.11 6.72
N ILE A 55 2.50 -1.17 7.32
CA ILE A 55 1.43 -0.41 6.67
C ILE A 55 1.79 1.07 6.64
N LEU A 56 1.56 1.71 5.49
CA LEU A 56 1.48 3.17 5.36
C LEU A 56 0.05 3.57 5.02
N PHE A 57 -0.43 4.65 5.62
CA PHE A 57 -1.67 5.32 5.23
C PHE A 57 -1.37 6.62 4.49
N ALA A 58 -2.18 6.88 3.47
CA ALA A 58 -2.25 8.19 2.83
C ALA A 58 -3.38 9.00 3.49
N GLU A 59 -3.06 10.19 3.98
CA GLU A 59 -4.00 11.08 4.67
C GLU A 59 -4.30 12.34 3.84
N PHE A 60 -5.58 12.60 3.60
CA PHE A 60 -6.06 13.84 2.99
C PHE A 60 -7.07 14.51 3.93
N SER A 61 -6.87 15.79 4.24
CA SER A 61 -7.76 16.56 5.12
C SER A 61 -8.14 15.82 6.41
N VAL A 62 -7.13 15.25 7.09
CA VAL A 62 -7.25 14.52 8.37
C VAL A 62 -7.98 13.17 8.28
N HIS A 63 -8.18 12.64 7.08
CA HIS A 63 -8.78 11.31 6.86
C HIS A 63 -7.85 10.42 6.05
N GLU A 64 -7.75 9.16 6.42
CA GLU A 64 -7.04 8.14 5.67
C GLU A 64 -7.85 7.77 4.42
N VAL A 65 -7.24 8.00 3.26
CA VAL A 65 -7.85 7.80 1.95
C VAL A 65 -7.21 6.67 1.16
N GLY A 66 -6.15 6.05 1.70
CA GLY A 66 -5.49 4.92 1.07
C GLY A 66 -4.53 4.22 2.02
N PHE A 67 -4.13 3.00 1.65
CA PHE A 67 -3.17 2.21 2.39
C PHE A 67 -2.21 1.47 1.45
N ALA A 68 -1.03 1.15 1.98
CA ALA A 68 -0.04 0.31 1.35
C ALA A 68 0.49 -0.72 2.36
N LEU A 69 0.44 -2.01 2.01
CA LEU A 69 1.08 -3.11 2.75
C LEU A 69 2.38 -3.49 2.07
N TYR A 70 3.50 -3.37 2.78
CA TYR A 70 4.81 -3.67 2.23
C TYR A 70 5.69 -4.43 3.23
N GLY A 71 6.70 -5.11 2.72
CA GLY A 71 7.68 -5.84 3.53
C GLY A 71 9.04 -5.89 2.83
N PHE A 72 10.02 -6.46 3.52
CA PHE A 72 11.35 -6.66 2.96
C PHE A 72 11.55 -8.12 2.57
N ARG A 73 12.13 -8.33 1.39
CA ARG A 73 12.59 -9.63 0.92
C ARG A 73 14.11 -9.63 0.85
N TYR A 74 14.70 -10.81 0.86
CA TYR A 74 16.14 -10.98 0.68
C TYR A 74 16.38 -11.94 -0.48
N SER A 75 17.12 -11.50 -1.49
CA SER A 75 17.51 -12.35 -2.60
C SER A 75 18.76 -13.14 -2.23
N SER A 76 18.66 -14.46 -2.13
CA SER A 76 19.80 -15.33 -1.82
C SER A 76 20.86 -15.34 -2.94
N PHE A 77 20.46 -15.07 -4.19
CA PHE A 77 21.38 -15.05 -5.33
C PHE A 77 22.06 -13.70 -5.52
N ALA A 78 21.39 -12.60 -5.19
CA ALA A 78 22.00 -11.26 -5.26
C ALA A 78 22.67 -10.85 -3.93
N GLY A 79 22.32 -11.50 -2.82
CA GLY A 79 22.80 -11.14 -1.48
C GLY A 79 22.26 -9.78 -0.99
N GLN A 80 21.14 -9.31 -1.56
CA GLN A 80 20.64 -7.95 -1.34
C GLN A 80 19.20 -7.94 -0.80
N PRO A 81 18.90 -7.04 0.15
CA PRO A 81 17.53 -6.77 0.55
C PRO A 81 16.78 -6.04 -0.58
N SER A 82 15.49 -6.29 -0.70
CA SER A 82 14.58 -5.58 -1.59
C SER A 82 13.26 -5.30 -0.89
N LEU A 83 12.53 -4.30 -1.36
CA LEU A 83 11.19 -4.02 -0.90
C LEU A 83 10.15 -4.71 -1.78
N TRP A 84 9.15 -5.31 -1.15
CA TRP A 84 7.99 -5.89 -1.79
C TRP A 84 6.74 -5.15 -1.35
N LEU A 85 5.97 -4.63 -2.31
CA LEU A 85 4.67 -4.02 -2.08
C LEU A 85 3.59 -5.06 -2.41
N ASP A 86 2.83 -5.45 -1.40
CA ASP A 86 1.85 -6.53 -1.49
C ASP A 86 0.46 -6.00 -1.83
N ASP A 87 0.00 -4.99 -1.09
CA ASP A 87 -1.25 -4.29 -1.38
C ASP A 87 -1.01 -2.79 -1.53
N LEU A 88 -1.71 -2.21 -2.50
CA LEU A 88 -1.87 -0.76 -2.64
C LEU A 88 -3.32 -0.47 -2.98
N TYR A 89 -3.94 0.41 -2.22
CA TYR A 89 -5.32 0.83 -2.45
C TYR A 89 -5.51 2.30 -2.07
N VAL A 90 -6.29 3.00 -2.87
CA VAL A 90 -6.79 4.34 -2.60
C VAL A 90 -8.28 4.33 -2.85
N ASP A 91 -9.05 4.96 -1.96
CA ASP A 91 -10.49 5.11 -2.07
C ASP A 91 -10.86 5.70 -3.44
N ASP A 92 -11.88 5.12 -4.09
CA ASP A 92 -12.24 5.43 -5.48
C ASP A 92 -12.47 6.92 -5.75
N LYS A 93 -13.05 7.65 -4.78
CA LYS A 93 -13.31 9.10 -4.87
C LYS A 93 -12.03 9.96 -4.85
N MET A 94 -10.92 9.36 -4.43
CA MET A 94 -9.60 9.97 -4.33
C MET A 94 -8.63 9.40 -5.36
N ARG A 95 -9.08 8.44 -6.19
CA ARG A 95 -8.32 7.95 -7.35
C ARG A 95 -8.24 9.04 -8.40
N SER A 96 -7.21 8.94 -9.23
CA SER A 96 -6.84 9.99 -10.18
C SER A 96 -6.49 11.33 -9.52
N GLN A 97 -5.91 11.28 -8.32
CA GLN A 97 -5.24 12.43 -7.73
C GLN A 97 -3.73 12.21 -7.48
N GLY A 98 -3.19 10.99 -7.71
CA GLY A 98 -1.74 10.81 -7.88
C GLY A 98 -0.99 9.79 -7.02
N ALA A 99 -1.51 8.60 -6.71
CA ALA A 99 -0.71 7.61 -5.95
C ALA A 99 0.25 6.87 -6.89
N GLU A 100 1.55 7.16 -6.79
CA GLU A 100 2.60 6.42 -7.48
C GLU A 100 3.69 6.02 -6.48
N VAL A 101 4.22 4.81 -6.62
CA VAL A 101 5.47 4.41 -5.95
C VAL A 101 6.60 4.96 -6.80
N THR A 102 7.28 6.02 -6.35
CA THR A 102 8.41 6.59 -7.11
C THR A 102 9.71 6.45 -6.33
N GLU A 103 10.61 5.68 -6.95
CA GLU A 103 12.05 5.52 -6.68
C GLU A 103 12.53 4.98 -5.33
N GLN A 104 13.53 4.08 -5.42
CA GLN A 104 14.29 3.52 -4.31
C GLN A 104 15.63 4.25 -4.18
N HIS A 105 15.84 4.93 -3.05
CA HIS A 105 17.19 5.28 -2.59
C HIS A 105 17.48 4.48 -1.31
N GLY A 106 18.21 3.37 -1.45
CA GLY A 106 18.56 2.49 -0.32
C GLY A 106 17.37 1.72 0.26
N ASN A 107 17.34 1.54 1.59
CA ASN A 107 16.29 0.79 2.30
C ASN A 107 14.99 1.59 2.57
N GLN A 108 14.80 2.74 1.92
CA GLN A 108 13.63 3.59 2.12
C GLN A 108 12.73 3.53 0.88
N CYS A 109 11.46 3.22 1.09
CA CYS A 109 10.42 3.41 0.07
C CYS A 109 9.70 4.72 0.31
N PHE A 110 9.63 5.51 -0.75
CA PHE A 110 8.88 6.75 -0.78
C PHE A 110 7.61 6.53 -1.60
N LEU A 111 6.47 6.71 -0.95
CA LEU A 111 5.22 6.91 -1.67
C LEU A 111 5.15 8.40 -2.01
N ARG A 112 5.27 8.75 -3.29
CA ARG A 112 5.10 10.13 -3.73
C ARG A 112 3.70 10.28 -4.27
N TRP A 113 3.09 11.38 -3.90
CA TRP A 113 1.88 11.82 -4.55
C TRP A 113 2.22 12.83 -5.65
N VAL A 114 1.83 12.53 -6.88
CA VAL A 114 1.97 13.44 -8.02
C VAL A 114 0.57 13.89 -8.44
N PRO A 115 0.15 15.13 -8.12
CA PRO A 115 -1.12 15.68 -8.58
C PRO A 115 -1.27 15.46 -10.09
N TRP A 116 -2.48 15.15 -10.56
CA TRP A 116 -2.68 14.88 -12.00
C TRP A 116 -2.25 16.01 -12.93
N ALA A 117 -2.27 17.25 -12.44
CA ALA A 117 -1.75 18.41 -13.17
C ALA A 117 -0.23 18.35 -13.43
N ASP A 118 0.50 17.55 -12.67
CA ASP A 118 1.96 17.45 -12.67
C ASP A 118 2.47 16.12 -13.25
N ILE A 119 1.57 15.22 -13.68
CA ILE A 119 1.95 13.98 -14.37
C ILE A 119 2.33 14.32 -15.81
N GLN A 120 3.63 14.33 -16.11
CA GLN A 120 4.13 14.35 -17.47
C GLN A 120 3.91 12.94 -18.05
N LEU A 121 2.88 12.78 -18.88
CA LEU A 121 2.71 11.56 -19.67
C LEU A 121 3.89 11.48 -20.64
N VAL A 122 4.82 10.56 -20.37
CA VAL A 122 5.77 10.13 -21.40
C VAL A 122 4.97 9.26 -22.36
N ASP A 123 4.46 9.87 -23.43
CA ASP A 123 3.99 9.13 -24.59
C ASP A 123 5.16 8.27 -25.08
N LYS A 124 5.10 6.96 -24.84
CA LYS A 124 5.80 6.00 -25.69
C LYS A 124 4.97 5.82 -26.96
N ALA A 125 4.94 6.86 -27.77
CA ALA A 125 4.95 6.69 -29.20
C ALA A 125 6.38 6.99 -29.64
N ASP A 126 7.02 6.01 -30.28
CA ASP A 126 8.09 6.13 -31.28
C ASP A 126 9.16 5.03 -31.10
N GLY A 127 9.15 4.05 -32.00
CA GLY A 127 10.28 3.16 -32.29
C GLY A 127 9.99 1.67 -32.22
#